data_AF-A0A1R3J6B9-F1
#
_entry.id   AF-A0A1R3J6B9-F1
#
_cell.length_a   1.000
_cell.length_b   1.000
_cell.length_c   1.000
_cell.angle_alpha   90.00
_cell.angle_beta   90.00
_cell.angle_gamma   90.00
#
_symmetry.space_group_name_H-M   'P 1'
#
loop_
_entity.id
_entity.type
_entity.pdbx_description
1 polymer ?
#
loop_
_entity_poly.entity_id
_entity_poly.type
_entity_poly.pdbx_seq_one_letter_code
_entity_poly.pdbx_strand_id
1 'polypeptide(L)'
;MNAIPDSLFERMFVSVIAFMISVMMCKLWYDHRDQILERVVQDEEYRAQVKQKMNEVWQLLLFFTTSFVLKGYYRPADKRKGSARHQYNNFLNVVFAITVGFSLIMYTEAIYMEGYIGLVTRTILLFVLFWYLAEIRMIYNSCDLIHSTEFLCKGDIMDFRLHRHDREFPVAGRYKIIDIHLKGNGGVICVDENNNQIVDIPSTSARRAMVEPSQDE
;
A
#
# COMPACT_ATOMS: atom_id res chain seq x y z
N MET A 1 16.17 -17.11 -13.90
CA MET A 1 15.27 -18.06 -13.23
C MET A 1 13.86 -17.49 -13.32
N ASN A 2 13.00 -18.05 -14.17
CA ASN A 2 11.65 -17.51 -14.40
C ASN A 2 10.81 -17.73 -13.14
N ALA A 3 10.58 -16.65 -12.38
CA ALA A 3 9.69 -16.70 -11.24
C ALA A 3 8.27 -17.00 -11.76
N ILE A 4 7.66 -18.07 -11.26
CA ILE A 4 6.26 -18.39 -11.56
C ILE A 4 5.41 -17.24 -10.97
N PRO A 5 4.61 -16.54 -11.80
CA PRO A 5 3.78 -15.44 -11.33
C PRO A 5 2.80 -15.94 -10.26
N ASP A 6 2.56 -15.12 -9.24
CA ASP A 6 1.57 -15.43 -8.20
C ASP A 6 0.20 -15.64 -8.83
N SER A 7 -0.45 -16.74 -8.48
CA SER A 7 -1.85 -16.93 -8.84
C SER A 7 -2.72 -15.85 -8.17
N LEU A 8 -3.89 -15.56 -8.75
CA LEU A 8 -4.85 -14.65 -8.11
C LEU A 8 -5.29 -15.18 -6.74
N PHE A 9 -5.40 -16.50 -6.61
CA PHE A 9 -5.71 -17.17 -5.35
C PHE A 9 -4.65 -16.91 -4.27
N GLU A 10 -3.36 -17.10 -4.56
CA GLU A 10 -2.27 -16.85 -3.59
C GLU A 10 -2.24 -15.39 -3.11
N ARG A 11 -2.56 -14.43 -3.99
CA ARG A 11 -2.61 -13.00 -3.65
C ARG A 11 -3.76 -12.62 -2.73
N MET A 12 -4.86 -13.37 -2.78
CA MET A 12 -6.11 -13.03 -2.12
C MET A 12 -6.50 -13.97 -0.98
N PHE A 13 -5.89 -15.15 -0.87
CA PHE A 13 -6.32 -16.20 0.05
C PHE A 13 -6.46 -15.71 1.50
N VAL A 14 -5.41 -15.05 2.03
CA VAL A 14 -5.41 -14.54 3.41
C VAL A 14 -6.46 -13.44 3.61
N SER A 15 -6.60 -12.50 2.66
CA SER A 15 -7.56 -11.41 2.78
C SER A 15 -9.00 -11.88 2.62
N VAL A 16 -9.26 -12.86 1.75
CA VAL A 16 -10.58 -13.49 1.60
C VAL A 16 -10.97 -14.24 2.86
N ILE A 17 -10.05 -15.02 3.47
CA ILE A 17 -10.33 -15.69 4.75
C ILE A 17 -10.63 -14.66 5.83
N ALA A 18 -9.81 -13.62 5.95
CA ALA A 18 -10.03 -12.55 6.93
C ALA A 18 -11.40 -11.89 6.74
N PHE A 19 -11.77 -11.58 5.48
CA PHE A 19 -13.08 -11.03 5.14
C PHE A 19 -14.23 -11.97 5.53
N MET A 20 -14.14 -13.25 5.19
CA MET A 20 -15.16 -14.25 5.55
C MET A 20 -15.34 -14.35 7.07
N ILE A 21 -14.24 -14.38 7.83
CA ILE A 21 -14.28 -14.37 9.30
C ILE A 21 -14.96 -13.09 9.80
N SER A 22 -14.59 -11.92 9.28
CA SER A 22 -15.21 -10.65 9.68
C SER A 22 -16.71 -10.61 9.37
N VAL A 23 -17.15 -11.10 8.22
CA VAL A 23 -18.57 -11.20 7.88
C VAL A 23 -19.30 -12.16 8.81
N MET A 24 -18.72 -13.33 9.09
CA MET A 24 -19.31 -14.31 10.01
C MET A 24 -19.45 -13.75 11.42
N MET A 25 -18.40 -13.12 11.95
CA MET A 25 -18.42 -12.55 13.30
C MET A 25 -19.37 -11.34 13.38
N CYS A 26 -19.43 -10.51 12.34
CA CYS A 26 -20.39 -9.43 12.24
C CYS A 26 -21.83 -9.98 12.25
N LYS A 27 -22.10 -11.04 11.47
CA LYS A 27 -23.41 -11.71 11.47
C LYS A 27 -23.77 -12.25 12.86
N LEU A 28 -22.85 -12.98 13.50
CA LEU A 28 -23.06 -13.50 14.86
C LEU A 28 -23.36 -12.38 15.87
N TRP A 29 -22.67 -11.24 15.74
CA TRP A 29 -22.98 -10.06 16.54
C TRP A 29 -24.40 -9.56 16.26
N TYR A 30 -24.81 -9.35 15.01
CA TYR A 30 -26.16 -8.87 14.72
C TYR A 30 -27.27 -9.82 15.19
N ASP A 31 -27.04 -11.14 15.08
CA ASP A 31 -28.00 -12.17 15.47
C ASP A 31 -28.12 -12.31 17.01
N HIS A 32 -27.03 -12.09 17.76
CA HIS A 32 -26.97 -12.38 19.21
C HIS A 32 -26.64 -11.18 20.12
N ARG A 33 -26.44 -9.98 19.58
CA ARG A 33 -25.99 -8.80 20.35
C ARG A 33 -26.82 -8.52 21.59
N ASP A 34 -28.14 -8.62 21.50
CA ASP A 34 -29.03 -8.25 22.60
C ASP A 34 -28.89 -9.27 23.76
N GLN A 35 -28.80 -10.57 23.45
CA GLN A 35 -28.55 -11.63 24.43
C GLN A 35 -27.14 -11.54 25.06
N ILE A 36 -26.13 -11.21 24.25
CA ILE A 36 -24.75 -11.04 24.73
C ILE A 36 -24.68 -9.85 25.68
N LEU A 37 -25.26 -8.72 25.28
CA LEU A 37 -25.27 -7.52 26.08
C LEU A 37 -26.10 -7.66 27.35
N GLU A 38 -27.19 -8.42 27.34
CA GLU A 38 -27.98 -8.75 28.54
C GLU A 38 -27.18 -9.50 29.59
N ARG A 39 -26.23 -10.35 29.17
CA ARG A 39 -25.40 -11.13 30.07
C ARG A 39 -24.22 -10.34 30.65
N VAL A 40 -23.71 -9.37 29.89
CA VAL A 40 -22.46 -8.66 30.22
C VAL A 40 -22.72 -7.28 30.82
N VAL A 41 -23.81 -6.62 30.41
CA VAL A 41 -24.13 -5.24 30.77
C VAL A 41 -25.52 -5.16 31.38
N GLN A 42 -25.59 -4.84 32.67
CA GLN A 42 -26.86 -4.70 33.40
C GLN A 42 -27.54 -3.35 33.16
N ASP A 43 -26.76 -2.29 32.90
CA ASP A 43 -27.27 -0.94 32.64
C ASP A 43 -27.77 -0.79 31.19
N GLU A 44 -29.04 -0.39 31.04
CA GLU A 44 -29.71 -0.25 29.76
C GLU A 44 -29.16 0.90 28.91
N GLU A 45 -28.74 2.00 29.55
CA GLU A 45 -28.17 3.16 28.86
C GLU A 45 -26.77 2.84 28.34
N TYR A 46 -25.95 2.20 29.20
CA TYR A 46 -24.62 1.72 28.79
C TYR A 46 -24.71 0.66 27.70
N ARG A 47 -25.73 -0.21 27.72
CA ARG A 47 -25.97 -1.20 26.67
C ARG A 47 -26.19 -0.57 25.30
N ALA A 48 -26.99 0.50 25.23
CA ALA A 48 -27.24 1.21 23.97
C ALA A 48 -25.95 1.82 23.41
N GLN A 49 -25.12 2.41 24.28
CA GLN A 49 -23.82 2.96 23.89
C GLN A 49 -22.87 1.88 23.36
N VAL A 50 -22.74 0.74 24.04
CA VAL A 50 -21.90 -0.38 23.59
C VAL A 50 -22.38 -0.93 22.25
N LYS A 51 -23.70 -1.03 22.07
CA LYS A 51 -24.31 -1.48 20.80
C LYS A 51 -23.93 -0.58 19.63
N GLN A 52 -23.99 0.74 19.82
CA GLN A 52 -23.57 1.70 18.79
C GLN A 52 -22.08 1.57 18.48
N LYS A 53 -21.21 1.60 19.50
CA LYS A 53 -19.75 1.51 19.33
C LYS A 53 -19.34 0.23 18.61
N MET A 54 -19.94 -0.92 18.98
CA MET A 54 -19.66 -2.19 18.31
C MET A 54 -20.13 -2.21 16.85
N ASN A 55 -21.24 -1.55 16.51
CA ASN A 55 -21.65 -1.44 15.11
C ASN A 55 -20.63 -0.64 14.28
N GLU A 56 -20.11 0.46 14.83
CA GLU A 56 -19.06 1.26 14.19
C GLU A 56 -17.77 0.45 14.00
N VAL A 57 -17.35 -0.31 15.02
CA VAL A 57 -16.22 -1.25 14.94
C VAL A 57 -16.41 -2.28 13.83
N TRP A 58 -17.61 -2.88 13.71
CA TRP A 58 -17.88 -3.86 12.66
C TRP A 58 -17.88 -3.25 11.27
N GLN A 59 -18.47 -2.05 11.09
CA GLN A 59 -18.44 -1.33 9.81
C GLN A 59 -17.00 -1.06 9.38
N LEU A 60 -16.16 -0.61 10.32
CA LEU A 60 -14.74 -0.35 10.09
C LEU A 60 -14.00 -1.64 9.67
N LEU A 61 -14.19 -2.74 10.41
CA LEU A 61 -13.55 -4.03 10.10
C LEU A 61 -13.96 -4.55 8.72
N LEU A 62 -15.24 -4.42 8.36
CA LEU A 62 -15.72 -4.80 7.02
C LEU A 62 -15.11 -3.92 5.92
N PHE A 63 -15.01 -2.61 6.14
CA PHE A 63 -14.39 -1.70 5.19
C PHE A 63 -12.91 -2.06 4.93
N PHE A 64 -12.13 -2.30 5.99
CA PHE A 64 -10.72 -2.64 5.86
C PHE A 64 -10.49 -4.02 5.27
N THR A 65 -11.23 -5.04 5.71
CA THR A 65 -11.10 -6.39 5.13
C THR A 65 -11.49 -6.40 3.65
N THR A 66 -12.52 -5.65 3.26
CA THR A 66 -12.85 -5.44 1.83
C THR A 66 -11.71 -4.75 1.09
N SER A 67 -11.12 -3.71 1.68
CA SER A 67 -9.99 -2.98 1.10
C SER A 67 -8.76 -3.89 0.91
N PHE A 68 -8.50 -4.82 1.83
CA PHE A 68 -7.45 -5.83 1.69
C PHE A 68 -7.74 -6.84 0.58
N VAL A 69 -8.99 -7.24 0.38
CA VAL A 69 -9.40 -8.09 -0.74
C VAL A 69 -9.18 -7.36 -2.06
N LEU A 70 -9.65 -6.12 -2.18
CA LEU A 70 -9.45 -5.28 -3.37
C LEU A 70 -7.97 -5.05 -3.67
N LYS A 71 -7.17 -4.74 -2.63
CA LYS A 71 -5.72 -4.64 -2.75
C LYS A 71 -5.10 -5.92 -3.32
N GLY A 72 -5.51 -7.09 -2.83
CA GLY A 72 -5.04 -8.38 -3.34
C GLY A 72 -5.40 -8.61 -4.81
N TYR A 73 -6.60 -8.18 -5.22
CA TYR A 73 -7.08 -8.27 -6.60
C TYR A 73 -6.25 -7.41 -7.57
N TYR A 74 -6.00 -6.14 -7.21
CA TYR A 74 -5.21 -5.21 -8.03
C TYR A 74 -3.69 -5.40 -7.91
N ARG A 75 -3.22 -6.22 -6.96
CA ARG A 75 -1.79 -6.49 -6.76
C ARG A 75 -1.21 -7.21 -7.99
N PRO A 76 -0.13 -6.74 -8.61
CA PRO A 76 0.53 -7.44 -9.71
C PRO A 76 1.06 -8.83 -9.31
N ALA A 77 1.07 -9.78 -10.25
CA ALA A 77 1.53 -11.16 -10.02
C ALA A 77 3.06 -11.33 -9.91
N ASP A 78 3.83 -10.25 -9.99
CA ASP A 78 5.29 -10.30 -10.04
C ASP A 78 5.91 -10.52 -8.64
N LYS A 79 6.77 -11.54 -8.51
CA LYS A 79 7.42 -11.95 -7.24
C LYS A 79 8.81 -11.34 -7.04
N ARG A 80 9.27 -10.47 -7.94
CA ARG A 80 10.64 -9.97 -7.87
C ARG A 80 10.89 -9.14 -6.61
N LYS A 81 11.78 -9.65 -5.75
CA LYS A 81 12.25 -8.97 -4.52
C LYS A 81 12.92 -7.65 -4.89
N GLY A 82 12.54 -6.58 -4.19
CA GLY A 82 13.11 -5.24 -4.38
C GLY A 82 12.39 -4.34 -5.37
N SER A 83 11.43 -4.85 -6.15
CA SER A 83 10.64 -4.02 -7.07
C SER A 83 9.85 -2.93 -6.35
N ALA A 84 9.67 -1.78 -7.01
CA ALA A 84 8.87 -0.64 -6.53
C ALA A 84 7.46 -1.09 -6.10
N ARG A 85 6.88 -2.01 -6.87
CA ARG A 85 5.56 -2.60 -6.61
C ARG A 85 5.51 -3.40 -5.32
N HIS A 86 6.54 -4.20 -5.03
CA HIS A 86 6.62 -4.94 -3.78
C HIS A 86 6.80 -3.99 -2.57
N GLN A 87 7.62 -2.96 -2.72
CA GLN A 87 7.82 -1.94 -1.68
C GLN A 87 6.53 -1.16 -1.41
N TYR A 88 5.83 -0.74 -2.45
CA TYR A 88 4.52 -0.09 -2.34
C TYR A 88 3.48 -0.99 -1.69
N ASN A 89 3.45 -2.29 -2.03
CA ASN A 89 2.54 -3.25 -1.39
C ASN A 89 2.82 -3.40 0.12
N ASN A 90 4.09 -3.44 0.52
CA ASN A 90 4.47 -3.48 1.93
C ASN A 90 4.11 -2.19 2.64
N PHE A 91 4.37 -1.03 2.01
CA PHE A 91 3.94 0.27 2.50
C PHE A 91 2.44 0.30 2.76
N LEU A 92 1.62 -0.08 1.77
CA LEU A 92 0.17 -0.17 1.93
C LEU A 92 -0.26 -1.09 3.09
N ASN A 93 0.44 -2.21 3.33
CA ASN A 93 0.10 -3.09 4.47
C ASN A 93 0.31 -2.37 5.80
N VAL A 94 1.41 -1.65 5.93
CA VAL A 94 1.74 -0.89 7.15
C VAL A 94 0.73 0.24 7.35
N VAL A 95 0.45 1.01 6.30
CA VAL A 95 -0.57 2.09 6.34
C VAL A 95 -1.91 1.53 6.79
N PHE A 96 -2.42 0.48 6.13
CA PHE A 96 -3.70 -0.13 6.52
C PHE A 96 -3.70 -0.61 7.98
N ALA A 97 -2.64 -1.26 8.45
CA ALA A 97 -2.57 -1.74 9.84
C ALA A 97 -2.62 -0.58 10.85
N ILE A 98 -1.91 0.52 10.56
CA ILE A 98 -1.88 1.71 11.42
C ILE A 98 -3.23 2.43 11.39
N THR A 99 -3.84 2.60 10.21
CA THR A 99 -5.17 3.22 10.10
C THR A 99 -6.22 2.39 10.85
N VAL A 100 -6.23 1.06 10.70
CA VAL A 100 -7.13 0.17 11.46
C VAL A 100 -6.95 0.37 12.96
N GLY A 101 -5.70 0.31 13.45
CA GLY A 101 -5.40 0.47 14.88
C GLY A 101 -5.83 1.83 15.42
N PHE A 102 -5.50 2.91 14.69
CA PHE A 102 -5.89 4.27 15.04
C PHE A 102 -7.42 4.42 15.08
N SER A 103 -8.13 3.98 14.04
CA SER A 103 -9.59 4.07 13.98
C SER A 103 -10.24 3.27 15.12
N LEU A 104 -9.75 2.07 15.43
CA LEU A 104 -10.26 1.30 16.58
C LEU A 104 -10.08 2.03 17.91
N ILE A 105 -8.93 2.68 18.12
CA ILE A 105 -8.68 3.49 19.33
C ILE A 105 -9.68 4.66 19.43
N MET A 106 -9.97 5.32 18.30
CA MET A 106 -10.92 6.43 18.26
C MET A 106 -12.35 5.98 18.57
N TYR A 107 -12.85 4.92 17.92
CA TYR A 107 -14.23 4.42 18.13
C TYR A 107 -14.44 3.78 19.50
N THR A 108 -13.42 3.15 20.07
CA THR A 108 -13.51 2.57 21.42
C THR A 108 -13.38 3.63 22.51
N GLU A 109 -13.04 4.88 22.17
CA GLU A 109 -12.75 5.95 23.12
C GLU A 109 -11.68 5.57 24.15
N ALA A 110 -10.82 4.60 23.82
CA ALA A 110 -9.79 4.08 24.71
C ALA A 110 -8.81 5.17 25.17
N ILE A 111 -8.67 6.25 24.39
CA ILE A 111 -7.88 7.43 24.73
C ILE A 111 -8.40 8.18 25.97
N TYR A 112 -9.71 8.14 26.22
CA TYR A 112 -10.35 8.84 27.34
C TYR A 112 -10.45 7.98 28.59
N MET A 113 -10.13 6.68 28.50
CA MET A 113 -10.11 5.81 29.66
C MET A 113 -9.06 6.27 30.68
N GLU A 114 -9.38 6.15 31.96
CA GLU A 114 -8.44 6.42 33.04
C GLU A 114 -7.56 5.19 33.32
N GLY A 115 -6.47 5.40 34.06
CA GLY A 115 -5.56 4.32 34.45
C GLY A 115 -4.64 3.82 33.33
N TYR A 116 -4.19 2.57 33.47
CA TYR A 116 -3.14 1.99 32.63
C TYR A 116 -3.55 1.87 31.16
N ILE A 117 -4.80 1.49 30.87
CA ILE A 117 -5.32 1.32 29.50
C ILE A 117 -5.26 2.64 28.73
N GLY A 118 -5.72 3.73 29.34
CA GLY A 118 -5.66 5.06 28.73
C GLY A 118 -4.23 5.57 28.53
N LEU A 119 -3.34 5.32 29.50
CA LEU A 119 -1.94 5.70 29.39
C LEU A 119 -1.26 4.98 28.22
N VAL A 120 -1.40 3.65 28.13
CA VAL A 120 -0.86 2.84 27.02
C VAL A 120 -1.42 3.31 25.69
N THR A 121 -2.73 3.57 25.61
CA THR A 121 -3.39 4.03 24.37
C THR A 121 -2.84 5.37 23.91
N ARG A 122 -2.68 6.34 24.81
CA ARG A 122 -2.07 7.65 24.49
C ARG A 122 -0.61 7.50 24.04
N THR A 123 0.16 6.62 24.68
CA THR A 123 1.53 6.32 24.27
C THR A 123 1.59 5.71 22.86
N ILE A 124 0.73 4.75 22.55
CA ILE A 124 0.61 4.18 21.20
C ILE A 124 0.26 5.26 20.17
N LEU A 125 -0.70 6.14 20.49
CA LEU A 125 -1.08 7.24 19.60
C LEU A 125 0.06 8.23 19.35
N LEU A 126 0.89 8.53 20.36
CA LEU A 126 2.08 9.36 20.17
C LEU A 126 3.07 8.69 19.21
N PHE A 127 3.30 7.38 19.32
CA PHE A 127 4.12 6.65 18.36
C PHE A 127 3.54 6.65 16.95
N VAL A 128 2.21 6.48 16.82
CA VAL A 128 1.51 6.59 15.54
C VAL A 128 1.65 8.00 14.95
N LEU A 129 1.60 9.05 15.76
CA LEU A 129 1.81 10.43 15.31
C LEU A 129 3.23 10.64 14.77
N PHE A 130 4.25 10.13 15.46
CA PHE A 130 5.63 10.15 14.96
C PHE A 130 5.78 9.36 13.66
N TRP A 131 5.10 8.23 13.55
CA TRP A 131 5.04 7.47 12.31
C TRP A 131 4.40 8.27 11.18
N TYR A 132 3.31 8.98 11.46
CA TYR A 132 2.60 9.80 10.46
C TYR A 132 3.51 10.85 9.81
N LEU A 133 4.44 11.43 10.58
CA LEU A 133 5.47 12.35 10.03
C LEU A 133 6.44 11.65 9.07
N ALA A 134 6.83 10.41 9.36
CA ALA A 134 7.64 9.60 8.45
C ALA A 134 6.84 9.16 7.21
N GLU A 135 5.56 8.89 7.39
CA GLU A 135 4.63 8.52 6.32
C GLU A 135 4.42 9.66 5.32
N ILE A 136 4.23 10.89 5.79
CA ILE A 136 4.12 12.08 4.91
C ILE A 136 5.35 12.20 4.02
N ARG A 137 6.56 11.95 4.54
CA ARG A 137 7.80 11.97 3.74
C ARG A 137 7.82 10.86 2.68
N MET A 138 7.33 9.66 3.01
CA MET A 138 7.25 8.56 2.05
C MET A 138 6.14 8.75 1.01
N ILE A 139 4.98 9.28 1.40
CA ILE A 139 3.89 9.65 0.50
C ILE A 139 4.38 10.75 -0.42
N TYR A 140 5.08 11.78 0.07
CA TYR A 140 5.67 12.82 -0.77
C TYR A 140 6.62 12.22 -1.83
N ASN A 141 7.53 11.34 -1.43
CA ASN A 141 8.44 10.67 -2.38
C ASN A 141 7.70 9.74 -3.36
N SER A 142 6.64 9.07 -2.90
CA SER A 142 5.84 8.16 -3.73
C SER A 142 4.92 8.91 -4.69
N CYS A 143 4.35 10.03 -4.26
CA CYS A 143 3.56 10.93 -5.08
C CYS A 143 4.45 11.66 -6.08
N ASP A 144 5.67 12.09 -5.70
CA ASP A 144 6.63 12.61 -6.67
C ASP A 144 6.93 11.54 -7.72
N LEU A 145 7.15 10.29 -7.32
CA LEU A 145 7.33 9.21 -8.28
C LEU A 145 6.09 8.99 -9.16
N ILE A 146 4.89 8.87 -8.58
CA ILE A 146 3.64 8.57 -9.30
C ILE A 146 3.19 9.74 -10.21
N HIS A 147 3.35 10.99 -9.78
CA HIS A 147 2.99 12.17 -10.58
C HIS A 147 4.06 12.55 -11.61
N SER A 148 5.33 12.25 -11.35
CA SER A 148 6.39 12.49 -12.33
C SER A 148 6.53 11.36 -13.36
N THR A 149 6.06 10.17 -13.05
CA THR A 149 5.93 9.07 -14.00
C THR A 149 4.52 9.12 -14.57
N GLU A 150 4.32 9.91 -15.62
CA GLU A 150 3.38 9.48 -16.65
C GLU A 150 3.94 8.17 -17.24
N PHE A 151 3.63 7.09 -16.51
CA PHE A 151 3.67 5.67 -16.83
C PHE A 151 4.91 5.12 -17.54
N LEU A 152 6.03 4.99 -16.81
CA LEU A 152 6.98 3.91 -17.08
C LEU A 152 6.33 2.59 -16.61
N CYS A 153 5.96 1.74 -17.55
CA CYS A 153 5.44 0.40 -17.29
C CYS A 153 6.47 -0.65 -17.68
N LYS A 154 6.44 -1.77 -16.95
CA LYS A 154 7.17 -2.97 -17.38
C LYS A 154 6.66 -3.37 -18.76
N GLY A 155 7.56 -3.39 -19.74
CA GLY A 155 7.24 -3.66 -21.14
C GLY A 155 7.42 -2.45 -22.06
N ASP A 156 7.45 -1.24 -21.52
CA ASP A 156 7.64 -0.03 -22.32
C ASP A 156 9.06 0.04 -22.86
N ILE A 157 9.23 0.75 -23.98
CA ILE A 157 10.51 0.93 -24.64
C ILE A 157 10.90 2.39 -24.50
N MET A 158 12.00 2.65 -23.79
CA MET A 158 12.61 3.97 -23.73
C MET A 158 13.63 4.10 -24.86
N ASP A 159 13.54 5.19 -25.62
CA ASP A 159 14.50 5.49 -26.69
C ASP A 159 15.40 6.65 -26.26
N PHE A 160 16.66 6.35 -25.97
CA PHE A 160 17.65 7.38 -25.65
C PHE A 160 18.34 7.80 -26.94
N ARG A 161 17.92 8.94 -27.51
CA ARG A 161 18.63 9.57 -28.63
C ARG A 161 19.87 10.29 -28.13
N LEU A 162 20.96 10.18 -28.88
CA LEU A 162 22.27 10.74 -28.55
C LEU A 162 22.22 12.28 -28.62
N HIS A 163 21.80 12.95 -27.55
CA HIS A 163 21.84 14.41 -27.47
C HIS A 163 23.29 14.87 -27.29
N ARG A 164 23.81 15.63 -28.26
CA ARG A 164 25.20 16.15 -28.32
C ARG A 164 25.64 16.95 -27.08
N HIS A 165 24.73 17.34 -26.20
CA HIS A 165 25.01 18.18 -25.04
C HIS A 165 24.98 17.46 -23.68
N ASP A 166 24.48 16.23 -23.58
CA ASP A 166 24.45 15.49 -22.31
C ASP A 166 25.66 14.54 -22.23
N ARG A 167 26.77 15.07 -21.71
CA ARG A 167 28.04 14.32 -21.50
C ARG A 167 27.97 13.26 -20.39
N GLU A 168 26.84 13.12 -19.70
CA GLU A 168 26.74 12.30 -18.49
C GLU A 168 26.33 10.84 -18.76
N PHE A 169 25.79 10.48 -19.95
CA PHE A 169 25.44 9.09 -20.25
C PHE A 169 25.77 8.67 -21.71
N PRO A 170 26.61 7.65 -21.92
CA PRO A 170 27.07 7.23 -23.24
C PRO A 170 26.17 6.17 -23.90
N VAL A 171 24.90 6.06 -23.54
CA VAL A 171 24.08 4.90 -23.89
C VAL A 171 22.89 5.29 -24.77
N ALA A 172 23.18 5.68 -26.01
CA ALA A 172 22.14 5.78 -27.03
C ALA A 172 21.64 4.38 -27.40
N GLY A 173 20.32 4.22 -27.46
CA GLY A 173 19.71 2.92 -27.75
C GLY A 173 18.27 2.81 -27.28
N ARG A 174 17.66 1.68 -27.63
CA ARG A 174 16.30 1.32 -27.22
C ARG A 174 16.38 0.36 -26.04
N TYR A 175 15.73 0.72 -24.94
CA TYR A 175 15.77 -0.02 -23.70
C TYR A 175 14.37 -0.45 -23.32
N LYS A 176 14.16 -1.76 -23.25
CA LYS A 176 12.90 -2.32 -22.78
C LYS A 176 12.90 -2.41 -21.27
N ILE A 177 11.91 -1.79 -20.64
CA ILE A 177 11.77 -1.79 -19.19
C ILE A 177 11.39 -3.19 -18.72
N ILE A 178 12.22 -3.75 -17.86
CA ILE A 178 11.93 -5.02 -17.19
C ILE A 178 11.46 -4.83 -15.76
N ASP A 179 11.84 -3.73 -15.10
CA ASP A 179 11.42 -3.44 -13.72
C ASP A 179 11.71 -1.99 -13.31
N ILE A 180 11.11 -1.57 -12.20
CA ILE A 180 11.31 -0.23 -11.59
C ILE A 180 11.61 -0.44 -10.11
N HIS A 181 12.61 0.26 -9.57
CA HIS A 181 12.95 0.20 -8.15
C HIS A 181 12.91 1.59 -7.49
N LEU A 182 12.67 1.59 -6.18
CA LEU A 182 12.60 2.81 -5.35
C LEU A 182 13.81 3.01 -4.45
N LYS A 183 14.82 2.13 -4.54
CA LYS A 183 16.05 2.28 -3.75
C LYS A 183 16.85 3.51 -4.21
N GLY A 184 17.31 4.34 -3.28
CA GLY A 184 18.08 5.56 -3.59
C GLY A 184 17.20 6.64 -4.22
N ASN A 185 17.65 7.24 -5.32
CA ASN A 185 16.85 8.20 -6.10
C ASN A 185 15.76 7.51 -6.97
N GLY A 186 15.63 6.19 -6.87
CA GLY A 186 14.78 5.39 -7.75
C GLY A 186 15.37 5.23 -9.16
N GLY A 187 14.89 4.24 -9.89
CA GLY A 187 15.43 3.91 -11.20
C GLY A 187 14.66 2.80 -11.91
N VAL A 188 15.07 2.53 -13.14
CA VAL A 188 14.45 1.61 -14.06
C VAL A 188 15.49 0.59 -14.50
N ILE A 189 15.21 -0.68 -14.26
CA ILE A 189 16.01 -1.77 -14.78
C ILE A 189 15.48 -2.10 -16.17
N CYS A 190 16.37 -2.03 -17.16
CA CYS A 190 16.03 -2.22 -18.56
C CYS A 190 16.92 -3.26 -19.23
N VAL A 191 16.49 -3.75 -20.38
CA VAL A 191 17.30 -4.57 -21.30
C VAL A 191 17.51 -3.75 -22.57
N ASP A 192 18.76 -3.55 -22.95
CA ASP A 192 19.12 -2.95 -24.24
C ASP A 192 18.76 -3.91 -25.38
N GLU A 193 17.95 -3.45 -26.33
CA GLU A 193 17.50 -4.26 -27.47
C GLU A 193 18.65 -4.65 -28.43
N ASN A 194 19.76 -3.90 -28.44
CA ASN A 194 20.85 -4.13 -29.39
C ASN A 194 21.80 -5.25 -28.96
N ASN A 195 22.05 -5.36 -27.65
CA ASN A 195 23.05 -6.29 -27.10
C ASN A 195 22.51 -7.20 -25.99
N ASN A 196 21.21 -7.08 -25.65
CA ASN A 196 20.54 -7.79 -24.55
C ASN A 196 21.19 -7.58 -23.16
N GLN A 197 21.95 -6.48 -22.97
CA GLN A 197 22.56 -6.16 -21.69
C GLN A 197 21.52 -5.57 -20.73
N ILE A 198 21.57 -6.00 -19.47
CA ILE A 198 20.76 -5.42 -18.41
C ILE A 198 21.44 -4.15 -17.91
N VAL A 199 20.71 -3.03 -17.93
CA VAL A 199 21.20 -1.71 -17.51
C VAL A 199 20.26 -1.15 -16.45
N ASP A 200 20.82 -0.48 -15.45
CA ASP A 200 20.07 0.24 -14.42
C ASP A 200 20.15 1.74 -14.70
N ILE A 201 18.99 2.36 -14.98
CA ILE A 201 18.87 3.76 -15.40
C ILE A 201 18.22 4.55 -14.26
N PRO A 202 18.87 5.59 -13.71
CA PRO A 202 18.29 6.43 -12.67
C PRO A 202 16.97 7.08 -13.11
N SER A 203 16.05 7.28 -12.16
CA SER A 203 14.71 7.85 -12.42
C SER A 203 14.76 9.21 -13.14
N THR A 204 15.73 10.06 -12.78
CA THR A 204 15.96 11.37 -13.41
C THR A 204 16.28 11.26 -14.90
N SER A 205 17.05 10.24 -15.29
CA SER A 205 17.44 10.01 -16.68
C SER A 205 16.30 9.35 -17.46
N ALA A 206 15.60 8.40 -16.85
CA ALA A 206 14.40 7.79 -17.43
C ALA A 206 13.30 8.81 -17.70
N ARG A 207 13.11 9.81 -16.81
CA ARG A 207 12.17 10.91 -17.02
C ARG A 207 12.53 11.76 -18.25
N ARG A 208 13.81 12.09 -18.46
CA ARG A 208 14.22 12.88 -19.64
C ARG A 208 13.90 12.18 -20.96
N ALA A 209 14.09 10.87 -21.03
CA ALA A 209 13.77 10.07 -22.22
C ALA A 209 12.27 9.99 -22.55
N MET A 210 11.38 10.34 -21.61
CA MET A 210 9.93 10.36 -21.85
C MET A 210 9.38 11.76 -22.17
N VAL A 211 10.03 12.82 -21.71
CA VAL A 211 9.53 14.19 -21.84
C VAL A 211 9.84 14.79 -23.21
N GLU A 212 10.90 14.33 -23.89
CA GLU A 212 11.19 14.77 -25.26
C GLU A 212 10.19 14.11 -26.23
N PRO A 213 9.22 14.86 -26.78
CA PRO A 213 8.39 14.33 -27.85
C PRO A 213 9.29 14.09 -29.05
N SER A 214 8.86 13.21 -29.94
CA SER A 214 9.28 13.19 -31.33
C SER A 214 9.02 14.55 -31.99
N GLN A 215 9.87 15.54 -31.73
CA GLN A 215 10.02 16.69 -32.59
C GLN A 215 10.92 16.24 -33.72
N ASP A 216 10.30 15.66 -34.75
CA ASP A 216 10.76 15.60 -36.13
C ASP A 216 9.61 14.98 -36.96
N GLU A 217 8.74 15.86 -37.47
CA GLU A 217 8.31 15.76 -38.88
C GLU A 217 9.45 16.30 -39.76
#